data_AF-A0A7R8D2A5-F1
#
_entry.id   AF-A0A7R8D2A5-F1
#
_cell.length_a   1.000
_cell.length_b   1.000
_cell.length_c   1.000
_cell.angle_alpha   90.00
_cell.angle_beta   90.00
_cell.angle_gamma   90.00
#
_symmetry.space_group_name_H-M   'P 1'
#
loop_
_entity.id
_entity.type
_entity.pdbx_description
1 polymer ?
#
loop_
_entity_poly.entity_id
_entity_poly.type
_entity_poly.pdbx_seq_one_letter_code
_entity_poly.pdbx_strand_id
1 'polypeptide(L)'
;MAKSKNHTNHNQNRKAHRNPTRKPNPRARTSMKGCDPKFLRNLKFAKKHNLTKKQQAEKNRNTLGTYCKYKSQSYWLNNLWDWDHTPGNPRMQASLKQGITSTSFLHRAKLVLSRGYAANTHDADLVVIGSGPGGYVGAIKSAQLGMKTYCVEKNPTLGGTCLNVGCIPSKSLLNNSHYYAMAKSGDLASRGIKMEKVELDLEALMGQKDNSVKTLTGGIKMLFKGNKVNLLSGHGKITGANEVCQLLDLMEV
;
A
#
# COMPACT_ATOMS: atom_id res chain seq x y z
N MET A 1 31.65 -48.89 -19.49
CA MET A 1 30.26 -48.44 -19.20
C MET A 1 30.12 -46.98 -19.58
N ALA A 2 29.35 -46.70 -20.62
CA ALA A 2 29.04 -45.36 -21.09
C ALA A 2 28.03 -44.65 -20.18
N LYS A 3 28.33 -43.40 -19.80
CA LYS A 3 27.35 -42.30 -19.80
C LYS A 3 28.08 -41.03 -20.24
N SER A 4 27.95 -40.72 -21.52
CA SER A 4 28.27 -39.41 -22.06
C SER A 4 27.17 -38.40 -21.70
N LYS A 5 27.53 -37.12 -21.87
CA LYS A 5 26.68 -35.95 -22.15
C LYS A 5 26.27 -35.04 -20.98
N ASN A 6 26.90 -33.86 -21.01
CA ASN A 6 26.29 -32.55 -20.81
C ASN A 6 25.95 -32.17 -19.36
N HIS A 7 26.98 -31.80 -18.59
CA HIS A 7 26.86 -31.06 -17.32
C HIS A 7 27.05 -29.53 -17.51
N THR A 8 26.66 -28.97 -18.65
CA THR A 8 26.61 -27.50 -18.81
C THR A 8 25.34 -26.94 -18.15
N ASN A 9 25.44 -25.77 -17.53
CA ASN A 9 24.32 -25.08 -16.85
C ASN A 9 23.06 -24.96 -17.73
N HIS A 10 23.23 -24.90 -19.04
CA HIS A 10 22.14 -24.90 -20.01
C HIS A 10 21.27 -26.18 -19.99
N ASN A 11 21.89 -27.34 -19.77
CA ASN A 11 21.18 -28.63 -19.69
C ASN A 11 20.45 -28.81 -18.35
N GLN A 12 21.00 -28.24 -17.27
CA GLN A 12 20.35 -28.27 -15.95
C GLN A 12 19.11 -27.36 -15.93
N ASN A 13 19.16 -26.17 -16.53
CA ASN A 13 17.97 -25.33 -16.72
C ASN A 13 16.91 -26.02 -17.59
N ARG A 14 17.32 -26.65 -18.70
CA ARG A 14 16.40 -27.40 -19.56
C ARG A 14 15.73 -28.59 -18.85
N LYS A 15 16.44 -29.27 -17.94
CA LYS A 15 15.87 -30.32 -17.08
C LYS A 15 14.94 -29.76 -15.99
N ALA A 16 15.29 -28.64 -15.37
CA ALA A 16 14.46 -27.98 -14.37
C ALA A 16 13.11 -27.50 -14.95
N HIS A 17 13.05 -27.17 -16.24
CA HIS A 17 11.80 -26.82 -16.94
C HIS A 17 10.97 -28.03 -17.40
N ARG A 18 11.53 -29.25 -17.41
CA ARG A 18 10.83 -30.49 -17.81
C ARG A 18 10.17 -31.23 -16.66
N ASN A 19 10.62 -31.04 -15.43
CA ASN A 19 9.80 -31.41 -14.29
C ASN A 19 8.69 -30.37 -14.17
N PRO A 20 7.40 -30.73 -14.30
CA PRO A 20 6.35 -29.84 -13.88
C PRO A 20 6.54 -29.68 -12.38
N THR A 21 7.11 -28.55 -11.95
CA THR A 21 6.87 -28.10 -10.59
C THR A 21 5.35 -28.02 -10.48
N ARG A 22 4.77 -28.90 -9.66
CA ARG A 22 3.32 -29.03 -9.52
C ARG A 22 2.80 -27.63 -9.27
N LYS A 23 2.08 -27.05 -10.24
CA LYS A 23 1.62 -25.66 -10.14
C LYS A 23 0.86 -25.58 -8.81
N PRO A 24 1.23 -24.66 -7.90
CA PRO A 24 0.52 -24.54 -6.64
C PRO A 24 -0.95 -24.35 -6.97
N ASN A 25 -1.82 -25.16 -6.39
CA ASN A 25 -3.25 -25.10 -6.67
C ASN A 25 -3.70 -23.65 -6.39
N PRO A 26 -4.14 -22.88 -7.40
CA PRO A 26 -4.53 -21.48 -7.20
C PRO A 26 -5.73 -21.34 -6.25
N ARG A 27 -6.42 -22.46 -5.94
CA ARG A 27 -7.52 -22.53 -4.96
C ARG A 27 -7.07 -22.96 -3.56
N ALA A 28 -5.79 -23.27 -3.34
CA ALA A 28 -5.28 -23.55 -2.01
C ALA A 28 -5.26 -22.24 -1.21
N ARG A 29 -6.30 -22.03 -0.39
CA ARG A 29 -6.29 -20.98 0.63
C ARG A 29 -5.16 -21.27 1.60
N THR A 30 -4.13 -20.42 1.61
CA THR A 30 -3.10 -20.45 2.64
C THR A 30 -3.74 -20.27 4.01
N SER A 31 -3.34 -21.11 4.98
CA SER A 31 -3.80 -21.00 6.35
C SER A 31 -3.44 -19.62 6.91
N MET A 32 -4.40 -18.95 7.54
CA MET A 32 -4.20 -17.67 8.23
C MET A 32 -3.86 -17.83 9.71
N LYS A 33 -3.69 -19.09 10.19
CA LYS A 33 -3.25 -19.36 11.56
C LYS A 33 -1.80 -18.86 11.73
N GLY A 34 -1.57 -18.00 12.70
CA GLY A 34 -0.25 -17.41 12.99
C GLY A 34 0.02 -16.05 12.32
N CYS A 35 -0.90 -15.54 11.49
CA CYS A 35 -0.77 -14.18 10.97
C CYS A 35 -1.08 -13.13 12.05
N ASP A 36 -0.35 -12.01 12.00
CA ASP A 36 -0.54 -10.86 12.89
C ASP A 36 -2.01 -10.37 12.86
N PRO A 37 -2.66 -10.18 14.04
CA PRO A 37 -4.00 -9.60 14.16
C PRO A 37 -4.20 -8.27 13.41
N LYS A 38 -3.16 -7.43 13.27
CA LYS A 38 -3.23 -6.18 12.52
C LYS A 38 -3.32 -6.42 11.01
N PHE A 39 -2.52 -7.35 10.49
CA PHE A 39 -2.59 -7.77 9.09
C PHE A 39 -3.97 -8.37 8.74
N LEU A 40 -4.52 -9.21 9.62
CA LEU A 40 -5.84 -9.81 9.42
C LEU A 40 -6.97 -8.77 9.39
N ARG A 41 -6.89 -7.73 10.25
CA ARG A 41 -7.83 -6.61 10.24
C ARG A 41 -7.75 -5.81 8.94
N ASN A 42 -6.54 -5.46 8.50
CA ASN A 42 -6.33 -4.71 7.26
C ASN A 42 -6.80 -5.50 6.03
N LEU A 43 -6.57 -6.82 6.01
CA LEU A 43 -7.02 -7.68 4.92
C LEU A 43 -8.55 -7.79 4.86
N LYS A 44 -9.21 -7.90 6.03
CA LYS A 44 -10.69 -7.87 6.11
C LYS A 44 -11.26 -6.55 5.64
N PHE A 45 -10.64 -5.43 6.04
CA PHE A 45 -11.03 -4.10 5.60
C PHE A 45 -10.88 -3.95 4.08
N ALA A 46 -9.73 -4.32 3.52
CA ALA A 46 -9.48 -4.27 2.07
C ALA A 46 -10.50 -5.11 1.28
N LYS A 47 -10.83 -6.33 1.72
CA LYS A 47 -11.84 -7.17 1.06
C LYS A 47 -13.26 -6.61 1.14
N LYS A 48 -13.60 -5.91 2.21
CA LYS A 48 -14.93 -5.29 2.38
C LYS A 48 -15.12 -4.09 1.45
N HIS A 49 -14.04 -3.35 1.19
CA HIS A 49 -14.09 -2.09 0.44
C HIS A 49 -13.69 -2.22 -1.04
N ASN A 50 -12.96 -3.28 -1.42
CA ASN A 50 -12.65 -3.61 -2.82
C ASN A 50 -13.59 -4.71 -3.37
N LEU A 51 -14.90 -4.49 -3.30
CA LEU A 51 -15.87 -5.40 -3.90
C LEU A 51 -15.83 -5.26 -5.43
N THR A 52 -15.86 -6.39 -6.13
CA THR A 52 -16.05 -6.38 -7.60
C THR A 52 -17.49 -5.95 -7.95
N LYS A 53 -17.71 -5.37 -9.14
CA LYS A 53 -19.04 -4.91 -9.60
C LYS A 53 -20.15 -5.97 -9.40
N LYS A 54 -19.83 -7.25 -9.63
CA LYS A 54 -20.75 -8.38 -9.43
C LYS A 54 -21.12 -8.59 -7.95
N GLN A 55 -20.14 -8.54 -7.05
CA GLN A 55 -20.36 -8.67 -5.60
C GLN A 55 -21.10 -7.47 -5.02
N GLN A 56 -20.89 -6.28 -5.58
CA GLN A 56 -21.62 -5.07 -5.20
C GLN A 56 -23.09 -5.16 -5.62
N ALA A 57 -23.37 -5.65 -6.83
CA ALA A 57 -24.73 -5.90 -7.31
C ALA A 57 -25.46 -6.98 -6.49
N GLU A 58 -24.75 -8.01 -6.02
CA GLU A 58 -25.30 -9.08 -5.17
C GLU A 58 -25.58 -8.59 -3.75
N LYS A 59 -24.69 -7.78 -3.18
CA LYS A 59 -24.91 -7.09 -1.91
C LYS A 59 -26.11 -6.13 -1.98
N ASN A 60 -26.22 -5.36 -3.07
CA ASN A 60 -27.34 -4.45 -3.29
C ASN A 60 -28.67 -5.20 -3.47
N ARG A 61 -28.67 -6.37 -4.13
CA ARG A 61 -29.84 -7.26 -4.22
C ARG A 61 -30.26 -7.80 -2.85
N ASN A 62 -29.30 -8.22 -2.01
CA ASN A 62 -29.61 -8.72 -0.67
C ASN A 62 -30.13 -7.63 0.27
N THR A 63 -29.67 -6.38 0.13
CA THR A 63 -30.22 -5.23 0.88
C THR A 63 -31.59 -4.78 0.37
N LEU A 64 -31.87 -4.93 -0.93
CA LEU A 64 -33.20 -4.66 -1.49
C LEU A 64 -34.21 -5.74 -1.10
N GLY A 65 -33.78 -7.00 -0.98
CA GLY A 65 -34.63 -8.11 -0.51
C GLY A 65 -35.10 -7.96 0.93
N THR A 66 -34.29 -7.36 1.82
CA THR A 66 -34.71 -7.03 3.19
C THR A 66 -35.61 -5.79 3.26
N TYR A 67 -35.40 -4.79 2.40
CA TYR A 67 -36.27 -3.62 2.32
C TYR A 67 -37.65 -3.93 1.73
N CYS A 68 -37.72 -4.88 0.77
CA CYS A 68 -38.98 -5.31 0.15
C CYS A 68 -39.84 -6.17 1.09
N LYS A 69 -39.23 -6.97 1.98
CA LYS A 69 -39.96 -7.75 2.99
C LYS A 69 -40.65 -6.86 4.03
N TYR A 70 -40.02 -5.77 4.46
CA TYR A 70 -40.60 -4.85 5.46
C TYR A 70 -41.71 -3.95 4.91
N LYS A 71 -41.73 -3.68 3.59
CA LYS A 71 -42.82 -2.93 2.97
C LYS A 71 -44.05 -3.79 2.65
N SER A 72 -43.94 -5.10 2.49
CA SER A 72 -45.12 -5.96 2.25
C SER A 72 -45.99 -6.22 3.49
N GLN A 73 -45.43 -6.03 4.70
CA GLN A 73 -46.13 -6.28 5.97
C GLN A 73 -46.80 -5.01 6.55
N SER A 74 -46.45 -3.82 6.05
CA SER A 74 -47.00 -2.55 6.52
C SER A 74 -48.17 -2.00 5.69
N TYR A 75 -48.56 -2.68 4.59
CA TYR A 75 -49.76 -2.37 3.79
C TYR A 75 -50.91 -3.38 3.96
N TRP A 76 -50.78 -4.35 4.87
CA TRP A 76 -51.81 -5.37 5.15
C TRP A 76 -52.41 -5.31 6.56
N LEU A 77 -52.15 -4.24 7.32
CA LEU A 77 -52.71 -4.05 8.67
C LEU A 77 -53.39 -2.69 8.86
N ASN A 78 -54.06 -2.14 7.84
CA ASN A 78 -54.94 -0.97 8.00
C ASN A 78 -56.04 -0.93 6.91
N ASN A 79 -56.76 -2.03 6.68
CA ASN A 79 -57.96 -2.04 5.83
C ASN A 79 -58.89 -3.22 6.17
N LEU A 80 -59.37 -3.26 7.41
CA LEU A 80 -60.55 -4.02 7.79
C LEU A 80 -61.16 -3.30 9.00
N TRP A 81 -62.49 -3.13 9.04
CA TRP A 81 -63.30 -2.30 9.94
C TRP A 81 -63.49 -0.83 9.49
N ASP A 82 -64.39 -0.58 8.55
CA ASP A 82 -65.79 -0.27 8.86
C ASP A 82 -66.55 0.17 7.60
N TRP A 83 -67.61 -0.56 7.30
CA TRP A 83 -68.67 -0.20 6.34
C TRP A 83 -69.90 0.18 7.15
N ASP A 84 -70.37 1.42 6.96
CA ASP A 84 -71.76 1.78 6.61
C ASP A 84 -72.13 3.15 7.19
N HIS A 85 -72.49 4.09 6.30
CA HIS A 85 -73.77 4.81 6.22
C HIS A 85 -73.66 5.95 5.19
N THR A 86 -74.71 6.09 4.36
CA THR A 86 -74.87 6.95 3.18
C THR A 86 -75.39 8.37 3.54
N PRO A 87 -75.83 9.24 2.59
CA PRO A 87 -75.04 10.16 1.75
C PRO A 87 -75.43 11.66 1.93
N GLY A 88 -74.59 12.62 1.48
CA GLY A 88 -74.97 14.05 1.46
C GLY A 88 -73.96 15.00 0.80
N ASN A 89 -74.47 15.93 -0.03
CA ASN A 89 -73.80 16.81 -1.00
C ASN A 89 -73.20 18.13 -0.36
N PRO A 90 -72.78 19.18 -1.11
CA PRO A 90 -71.42 19.72 -1.14
C PRO A 90 -71.30 21.16 -0.54
N ARG A 91 -70.09 21.76 -0.69
CA ARG A 91 -69.69 23.15 -0.35
C ARG A 91 -69.30 23.39 1.12
N MET A 92 -68.10 23.92 1.33
CA MET A 92 -67.91 25.32 1.72
C MET A 92 -66.42 25.70 1.71
N GLN A 93 -66.19 26.91 1.21
CA GLN A 93 -64.96 27.69 1.29
C GLN A 93 -64.81 28.26 2.71
N ALA A 94 -63.57 28.45 3.17
CA ALA A 94 -63.08 29.57 4.00
C ALA A 94 -61.69 29.17 4.52
N SER A 95 -60.58 29.79 4.11
CA SER A 95 -60.11 31.10 4.56
C SER A 95 -60.16 31.27 6.08
N LEU A 96 -59.00 31.13 6.74
CA LEU A 96 -58.65 31.99 7.87
C LEU A 96 -57.13 32.10 8.00
N LYS A 97 -56.69 33.34 7.75
CA LYS A 97 -55.36 33.88 8.04
C LYS A 97 -55.18 34.04 9.55
N GLN A 98 -53.90 34.11 9.96
CA GLN A 98 -53.27 34.78 11.11
C GLN A 98 -52.29 33.79 11.77
N GLY A 99 -51.06 34.09 12.15
CA GLY A 99 -50.31 35.34 12.26
C GLY A 99 -49.21 35.09 13.32
N ILE A 100 -47.95 35.14 12.89
CA ILE A 100 -46.75 35.62 13.60
C ILE A 100 -46.63 35.35 15.11
N THR A 101 -45.57 34.64 15.54
CA THR A 101 -44.61 35.17 16.54
C THR A 101 -43.32 34.33 16.61
N SER A 102 -42.22 35.04 16.32
CA SER A 102 -40.86 34.92 16.86
C SER A 102 -40.55 33.79 17.85
N THR A 103 -39.63 32.88 17.47
CA THR A 103 -38.49 32.51 18.33
C THR A 103 -37.27 32.24 17.47
N SER A 104 -36.30 33.13 17.58
CA SER A 104 -34.95 33.06 17.02
C SER A 104 -34.17 31.88 17.61
N PHE A 105 -34.27 30.70 16.98
CA PHE A 105 -33.26 29.66 17.15
C PHE A 105 -32.01 30.06 16.37
N LEU A 106 -31.13 30.81 17.03
CA LEU A 106 -29.74 30.99 16.62
C LEU A 106 -29.08 29.60 16.60
N HIS A 107 -29.16 28.92 15.46
CA HIS A 107 -28.22 27.86 15.13
C HIS A 107 -26.85 28.52 15.05
N ARG A 108 -26.12 28.43 16.16
CA ARG A 108 -24.69 28.68 16.23
C ARG A 108 -24.04 27.68 15.28
N ALA A 109 -23.96 28.04 14.01
CA ALA A 109 -23.15 27.35 13.02
C ALA A 109 -21.75 27.30 13.63
N LYS A 110 -21.36 26.11 14.10
CA LYS A 110 -19.96 25.82 14.36
C LYS A 110 -19.28 25.95 13.01
N LEU A 111 -18.76 27.14 12.75
CA LEU A 111 -17.79 27.38 11.71
C LEU A 111 -16.58 26.54 12.13
N VAL A 112 -16.58 25.28 11.70
CA VAL A 112 -15.39 24.46 11.70
C VAL A 112 -14.47 25.21 10.76
N LEU A 113 -13.56 26.00 11.33
CA LEU A 113 -12.40 26.50 10.62
C LEU A 113 -11.69 25.26 10.09
N SER A 114 -12.01 24.86 8.85
CA SER A 114 -11.09 24.06 8.06
C SER A 114 -9.85 24.94 7.98
N ARG A 115 -8.81 24.59 8.74
CA ARG A 115 -7.48 25.17 8.53
C ARG A 115 -7.18 24.94 7.06
N GLY A 116 -7.34 25.99 6.26
CA GLY A 116 -6.81 26.07 4.91
C GLY A 116 -5.31 26.07 5.06
N TYR A 117 -4.72 24.88 5.22
CA TYR A 117 -3.34 24.71 4.80
C TYR A 117 -3.31 25.21 3.36
N ALA A 118 -2.45 26.17 3.05
CA ALA A 118 -2.18 26.55 1.67
C ALA A 118 -1.60 25.32 0.98
N ALA A 119 -2.48 24.42 0.55
CA ALA A 119 -2.12 23.16 -0.05
C ALA A 119 -1.83 23.48 -1.50
N ASN A 120 -0.54 23.57 -1.83
CA ASN A 120 -0.10 23.40 -3.20
C ASN A 120 -0.55 22.01 -3.64
N THR A 121 -1.71 21.96 -4.28
CA THR A 121 -2.30 20.74 -4.80
C THR A 121 -1.62 20.43 -6.11
N HIS A 122 -1.09 19.22 -6.21
CA HIS A 122 -0.43 18.74 -7.42
C HIS A 122 -1.22 17.55 -7.95
N ASP A 123 -1.78 17.70 -9.15
CA ASP A 123 -2.39 16.56 -9.84
C ASP A 123 -1.30 15.56 -10.24
N ALA A 124 -1.59 14.28 -9.99
CA ALA A 124 -0.70 13.16 -10.24
C ALA A 124 -1.50 11.98 -10.76
N ASP A 125 -0.94 11.24 -11.71
CA ASP A 125 -1.54 9.99 -12.19
C ASP A 125 -1.25 8.83 -11.22
N LEU A 126 -0.10 8.89 -10.54
CA LEU A 126 0.30 7.92 -9.52
C LEU A 126 1.07 8.59 -8.39
N VAL A 127 0.66 8.30 -7.16
CA VAL A 127 1.41 8.65 -5.95
C VAL A 127 1.90 7.37 -5.28
N VAL A 128 3.21 7.26 -5.14
CA VAL A 128 3.87 6.14 -4.45
C VAL A 128 4.27 6.59 -3.05
N ILE A 129 3.76 5.92 -2.03
CA ILE A 129 4.14 6.18 -0.63
C ILE A 129 5.21 5.18 -0.21
N GLY A 130 6.43 5.67 -0.02
CA GLY A 130 7.62 4.90 0.35
C GLY A 130 8.53 4.57 -0.84
N SER A 131 9.84 4.71 -0.63
CA SER A 131 10.91 4.52 -1.61
C SER A 131 11.69 3.22 -1.39
N GLY A 132 11.07 2.19 -0.83
CA GLY A 132 11.66 0.84 -0.76
C GLY A 132 11.81 0.19 -2.14
N PRO A 133 12.37 -1.02 -2.24
CA PRO A 133 12.54 -1.73 -3.52
C PRO A 133 11.26 -1.90 -4.33
N GLY A 134 10.10 -2.06 -3.68
CA GLY A 134 8.82 -2.05 -4.39
C GLY A 134 8.39 -0.64 -4.86
N GLY A 135 8.67 0.37 -4.06
CA GLY A 135 8.23 1.75 -4.28
C GLY A 135 9.01 2.45 -5.37
N TYR A 136 10.34 2.54 -5.25
CA TYR A 136 11.15 3.26 -6.24
C TYR A 136 11.10 2.60 -7.63
N VAL A 137 11.03 1.26 -7.69
CA VAL A 137 10.87 0.53 -8.96
C VAL A 137 9.52 0.82 -9.59
N GLY A 138 8.44 0.79 -8.79
CA GLY A 138 7.11 1.14 -9.25
C GLY A 138 7.03 2.57 -9.78
N ALA A 139 7.61 3.53 -9.05
CA ALA A 139 7.62 4.93 -9.43
C ALA A 139 8.43 5.20 -10.72
N ILE A 140 9.58 4.54 -10.88
CA ILE A 140 10.36 4.63 -12.12
C ILE A 140 9.57 4.02 -13.28
N LYS A 141 8.94 2.86 -13.07
CA LYS A 141 8.23 2.18 -14.15
C LYS A 141 6.99 2.95 -14.60
N SER A 142 6.25 3.56 -13.68
CA SER A 142 5.10 4.42 -14.04
C SER A 142 5.55 5.66 -14.83
N ALA A 143 6.66 6.28 -14.44
CA ALA A 143 7.20 7.43 -15.16
C ALA A 143 7.67 7.05 -16.58
N GLN A 144 8.26 5.87 -16.76
CA GLN A 144 8.60 5.33 -18.09
C GLN A 144 7.37 5.07 -18.96
N LEU A 145 6.21 4.80 -18.35
CA LEU A 145 4.93 4.65 -19.06
C LEU A 145 4.25 5.99 -19.35
N GLY A 146 4.90 7.12 -19.04
CA GLY A 146 4.39 8.46 -19.31
C GLY A 146 3.49 9.05 -18.21
N MET A 147 3.37 8.37 -17.06
CA MET A 147 2.53 8.85 -15.95
C MET A 147 3.25 9.92 -15.12
N LYS A 148 2.54 10.99 -14.79
CA LYS A 148 3.02 12.01 -13.84
C LYS A 148 3.05 11.42 -12.44
N THR A 149 4.24 10.96 -12.05
CA THR A 149 4.45 10.17 -10.83
C THR A 149 5.09 11.00 -9.73
N TYR A 150 4.52 10.93 -8.53
CA TYR A 150 5.12 11.46 -7.31
C TYR A 150 5.47 10.32 -6.36
N CYS A 151 6.65 10.39 -5.76
CA CYS A 151 7.11 9.46 -4.73
C CYS A 151 7.28 10.24 -3.42
N VAL A 152 6.60 9.79 -2.37
CA VAL A 152 6.67 10.38 -1.03
C VAL A 152 7.54 9.50 -0.13
N GLU A 153 8.60 10.03 0.44
CA GLU A 153 9.47 9.29 1.39
C GLU A 153 9.70 10.13 2.64
N LYS A 154 9.58 9.49 3.80
CA LYS A 154 9.75 10.16 5.10
C LYS A 154 11.22 10.25 5.53
N ASN A 155 12.03 9.28 5.12
CA ASN A 155 13.44 9.23 5.49
C ASN A 155 14.27 10.20 4.62
N PRO A 156 15.42 10.69 5.12
CA PRO A 156 16.29 11.58 4.34
C PRO A 156 16.90 10.89 3.11
N THR A 157 17.10 9.56 3.18
CA THR A 157 17.67 8.74 2.10
C THR A 157 16.61 7.86 1.45
N LEU A 158 16.77 7.65 0.14
CA LEU A 158 15.93 6.76 -0.65
C LEU A 158 16.34 5.29 -0.47
N GLY A 159 15.50 4.34 -0.90
CA GLY A 159 15.80 2.91 -0.92
C GLY A 159 15.19 2.11 0.24
N GLY A 160 14.57 2.80 1.20
CA GLY A 160 13.85 2.20 2.33
C GLY A 160 14.70 1.25 3.18
N THR A 161 14.08 0.24 3.77
CA THR A 161 14.73 -0.70 4.69
C THR A 161 15.84 -1.50 4.02
N CYS A 162 15.60 -2.01 2.81
CA CYS A 162 16.52 -2.91 2.12
C CYS A 162 17.91 -2.29 1.93
N LEU A 163 17.94 -1.01 1.55
CA LEU A 163 19.16 -0.29 1.23
C LEU A 163 19.85 0.29 2.46
N ASN A 164 19.08 0.89 3.36
CA ASN A 164 19.66 1.65 4.48
C ASN A 164 20.02 0.75 5.68
N VAL A 165 19.14 -0.19 6.05
CA VAL A 165 19.23 -0.94 7.33
C VAL A 165 18.92 -2.44 7.17
N GLY A 166 19.02 -2.96 5.96
CA GLY A 166 18.54 -4.30 5.63
C GLY A 166 19.57 -5.08 4.83
N CYS A 167 19.17 -5.54 3.66
CA CYS A 167 19.96 -6.44 2.83
C CYS A 167 21.35 -5.89 2.53
N ILE A 168 21.47 -4.67 2.02
CA ILE A 168 22.76 -4.14 1.56
C ILE A 168 23.81 -4.09 2.67
N PRO A 169 23.56 -3.46 3.83
CA PRO A 169 24.56 -3.45 4.90
C PRO A 169 24.86 -4.85 5.42
N SER A 170 23.86 -5.73 5.57
CA SER A 170 24.12 -7.11 6.00
C SER A 170 24.97 -7.90 5.01
N LYS A 171 24.75 -7.73 3.69
CA LYS A 171 25.50 -8.47 2.67
C LYS A 171 26.93 -7.93 2.51
N SER A 172 27.14 -6.62 2.65
CA SER A 172 28.49 -6.02 2.71
C SER A 172 29.28 -6.60 3.88
N LEU A 173 28.70 -6.64 5.09
CA LEU A 173 29.36 -7.20 6.27
C LEU A 173 29.62 -8.71 6.14
N LEU A 174 28.66 -9.48 5.62
CA LEU A 174 28.84 -10.92 5.38
C LEU A 174 29.97 -11.20 4.39
N ASN A 175 30.07 -10.42 3.32
CA ASN A 175 31.12 -10.55 2.33
C ASN A 175 32.50 -10.22 2.92
N ASN A 176 32.61 -9.12 3.67
CA ASN A 176 33.87 -8.69 4.28
C ASN A 176 34.34 -9.68 5.37
N SER A 177 33.41 -10.14 6.22
CA SER A 177 33.72 -11.15 7.24
C SER A 177 34.10 -12.51 6.64
N HIS A 178 33.48 -12.89 5.51
CA HIS A 178 33.86 -14.10 4.78
C HIS A 178 35.30 -14.01 4.26
N TYR A 179 35.71 -12.88 3.68
CA TYR A 179 37.11 -12.69 3.25
C TYR A 179 38.09 -12.74 4.43
N TYR A 180 37.76 -12.11 5.55
CA TYR A 180 38.56 -12.19 6.76
C TYR A 180 38.70 -13.64 7.26
N ALA A 181 37.60 -14.40 7.26
CA ALA A 181 37.60 -15.81 7.66
C ALA A 181 38.44 -16.69 6.72
N MET A 182 38.35 -16.49 5.40
CA MET A 182 39.18 -17.18 4.42
C MET A 182 40.68 -16.86 4.59
N ALA A 183 41.00 -15.63 4.95
CA ALA A 183 42.37 -15.18 5.20
C ALA A 183 42.95 -15.77 6.48
N LYS A 184 42.15 -15.88 7.53
CA LYS A 184 42.57 -16.39 8.83
C LYS A 184 42.61 -17.91 8.93
N SER A 185 41.71 -18.61 8.23
CA SER A 185 41.61 -20.09 8.27
C SER A 185 42.74 -20.82 7.52
N GLY A 186 43.54 -20.11 6.72
CA GLY A 186 44.57 -20.73 5.89
C GLY A 186 44.04 -21.29 4.55
N ASP A 187 42.75 -21.14 4.27
CA ASP A 187 42.16 -21.52 2.97
C ASP A 187 42.88 -20.83 1.80
N LEU A 188 43.32 -19.58 1.99
CA LEU A 188 44.10 -18.85 1.00
C LEU A 188 45.50 -19.45 0.79
N ALA A 189 46.12 -20.05 1.81
CA ALA A 189 47.41 -20.72 1.68
C ALA A 189 47.31 -21.99 0.81
N SER A 190 46.21 -22.74 0.92
CA SER A 190 45.93 -23.89 0.04
C SER A 190 45.81 -23.51 -1.43
N ARG A 191 45.50 -22.23 -1.70
CA ARG A 191 45.40 -21.63 -3.04
C ARG A 191 46.70 -20.93 -3.47
N GLY A 192 47.79 -21.12 -2.72
CA GLY A 192 49.10 -20.51 -3.00
C GLY A 192 49.25 -19.06 -2.54
N ILE A 193 48.27 -18.49 -1.85
CA ILE A 193 48.31 -17.11 -1.35
C ILE A 193 48.84 -17.13 0.09
N LYS A 194 50.12 -16.80 0.25
CA LYS A 194 50.77 -16.72 1.57
C LYS A 194 50.56 -15.33 2.16
N MET A 195 49.99 -15.27 3.36
CA MET A 195 49.81 -14.06 4.15
C MET A 195 50.32 -14.33 5.55
N GLU A 196 51.20 -13.47 6.06
CA GLU A 196 51.86 -13.70 7.36
C GLU A 196 50.97 -13.28 8.53
N LYS A 197 50.36 -12.09 8.46
CA LYS A 197 49.52 -11.54 9.53
C LYS A 197 48.28 -10.86 8.95
N VAL A 198 47.11 -11.23 9.45
CA VAL A 198 45.81 -10.66 9.03
C VAL A 198 45.13 -10.07 10.25
N GLU A 199 45.05 -8.74 10.30
CA GLU A 199 44.37 -7.99 11.36
C GLU A 199 43.01 -7.47 10.87
N LEU A 200 42.07 -7.33 11.80
CA LEU A 200 40.74 -6.81 11.52
C LEU A 200 40.68 -5.34 11.92
N ASP A 201 40.58 -4.45 10.93
CA ASP A 201 40.19 -3.06 11.14
C ASP A 201 38.66 -2.95 11.01
N LEU A 202 37.99 -2.78 12.14
CA LEU A 202 36.53 -2.66 12.20
C LEU A 202 36.03 -1.32 11.64
N GLU A 203 36.80 -0.25 11.80
CA GLU A 203 36.42 1.09 11.35
C GLU A 203 36.42 1.15 9.82
N ALA A 204 37.48 0.66 9.19
CA ALA A 204 37.55 0.55 7.73
C ALA A 204 36.45 -0.39 7.17
N LEU A 205 36.17 -1.49 7.86
CA LEU A 205 35.13 -2.44 7.44
C LEU A 205 33.72 -1.81 7.51
N MET A 206 33.43 -1.05 8.56
CA MET A 206 32.18 -0.30 8.68
C MET A 206 32.10 0.85 7.67
N GLY A 207 33.23 1.52 7.39
CA GLY A 207 33.32 2.54 6.35
C GLY A 207 33.00 2.00 4.97
N GLN A 208 33.45 0.78 4.63
CA GLN A 208 33.13 0.11 3.37
C GLN A 208 31.62 -0.15 3.22
N LYS A 209 30.96 -0.58 4.31
CA LYS A 209 29.51 -0.75 4.37
C LYS A 209 28.80 0.57 4.06
N ASP A 210 29.18 1.64 4.76
CA ASP A 210 28.53 2.95 4.61
C ASP A 210 28.74 3.54 3.21
N ASN A 211 29.93 3.34 2.63
CA ASN A 211 30.20 3.72 1.25
C ASN A 211 29.28 2.98 0.27
N SER A 212 29.09 1.67 0.47
CA SER A 212 28.18 0.87 -0.37
C SER A 212 26.73 1.38 -0.31
N VAL A 213 26.26 1.76 0.88
CA VAL A 213 24.92 2.34 1.07
C VAL A 213 24.83 3.74 0.43
N LYS A 214 25.82 4.61 0.63
CA LYS A 214 25.86 5.96 0.04
C LYS A 214 25.86 5.94 -1.49
N THR A 215 26.64 5.05 -2.12
CA THR A 215 26.69 4.92 -3.58
C THR A 215 25.33 4.51 -4.14
N LEU A 216 24.69 3.50 -3.55
CA LEU A 216 23.43 2.99 -4.06
C LEU A 216 22.26 3.95 -3.80
N THR A 217 22.22 4.61 -2.64
CA THR A 217 21.20 5.64 -2.33
C THR A 217 21.32 6.82 -3.29
N GLY A 218 22.55 7.26 -3.60
CA GLY A 218 22.84 8.27 -4.62
C GLY A 218 22.39 7.82 -6.02
N GLY A 219 22.62 6.55 -6.36
CA GLY A 219 22.16 5.92 -7.60
C GLY A 219 20.65 6.05 -7.81
N ILE A 220 19.84 5.79 -6.78
CA ILE A 220 18.38 5.92 -6.87
C ILE A 220 17.97 7.38 -7.11
N LYS A 221 18.63 8.34 -6.46
CA LYS A 221 18.36 9.77 -6.66
C LYS A 221 18.64 10.20 -8.12
N MET A 222 19.70 9.67 -8.73
CA MET A 222 19.99 9.89 -10.15
C MET A 222 18.92 9.25 -11.05
N LEU A 223 18.47 8.03 -10.75
CA LEU A 223 17.41 7.36 -11.50
C LEU A 223 16.08 8.12 -11.45
N PHE A 224 15.73 8.72 -10.31
CA PHE A 224 14.53 9.53 -10.18
C PHE A 224 14.59 10.78 -11.06
N LYS A 225 15.73 11.48 -11.06
CA LYS A 225 15.96 12.63 -11.95
C LYS A 225 15.89 12.22 -13.43
N GLY A 226 16.53 11.12 -13.80
CA GLY A 226 16.54 10.63 -15.19
C GLY A 226 15.16 10.24 -15.71
N ASN A 227 14.29 9.71 -14.85
CA ASN A 227 12.92 9.31 -15.20
C ASN A 227 11.87 10.39 -14.88
N LYS A 228 12.27 11.61 -14.46
CA LYS A 228 11.36 12.71 -14.10
C LYS A 228 10.34 12.35 -13.00
N VAL A 229 10.72 11.50 -12.06
CA VAL A 229 9.90 11.18 -10.88
C VAL A 229 10.03 12.31 -9.86
N ASN A 230 8.90 12.90 -9.45
CA ASN A 230 8.89 13.97 -8.46
C ASN A 230 9.04 13.37 -7.06
N LEU A 231 10.12 13.72 -6.36
CA LEU A 231 10.36 13.29 -4.99
C LEU A 231 9.82 14.32 -4.00
N LEU A 232 9.01 13.86 -3.06
CA LEU A 232 8.46 14.63 -1.96
C LEU A 232 8.95 14.06 -0.62
N SER A 233 9.71 14.86 0.13
CA SER A 233 10.23 14.45 1.44
C SER A 233 9.21 14.73 2.54
N GLY A 234 8.65 13.70 3.15
CA GLY A 234 7.68 13.83 4.24
C GLY A 234 6.87 12.57 4.47
N HIS A 235 5.96 12.63 5.44
CA HIS A 235 5.09 11.51 5.77
C HIS A 235 3.83 11.54 4.91
N GLY A 236 3.68 10.57 4.00
CA GLY A 236 2.48 10.43 3.18
C GLY A 236 1.30 9.86 4.00
N LYS A 237 0.21 10.63 4.10
CA LYS A 237 -1.05 10.20 4.71
C LYS A 237 -2.18 10.28 3.68
N ILE A 238 -2.90 9.18 3.51
CA ILE A 238 -4.08 9.12 2.64
C ILE A 238 -5.25 9.82 3.37
N THR A 239 -5.73 10.94 2.81
CA THR A 239 -6.84 11.75 3.38
C THR A 239 -8.17 11.45 2.70
N GLY A 240 -8.15 10.97 1.47
CA GLY A 240 -9.32 10.59 0.69
C GLY A 240 -9.02 9.48 -0.31
N ALA A 241 -10.03 9.04 -1.07
CA ALA A 241 -9.86 7.96 -2.06
C ALA A 241 -8.84 8.32 -3.16
N ASN A 242 -8.79 9.60 -3.54
CA ASN A 242 -7.91 10.14 -4.58
C ASN A 242 -7.00 11.25 -4.04
N GLU A 243 -6.75 11.27 -2.72
CA GLU A 243 -6.04 12.37 -2.08
C GLU A 243 -5.00 11.84 -1.08
N VAL A 244 -3.76 12.30 -1.24
CA VAL A 244 -2.65 12.01 -0.36
C VAL A 244 -2.06 13.34 0.12
N CYS A 245 -2.06 13.53 1.42
CA CYS A 245 -1.42 14.66 2.07
C CYS A 245 0.01 14.28 2.46
N GLN A 246 0.97 15.09 2.04
CA GLN A 246 2.33 15.03 2.57
C GLN A 246 2.37 15.87 3.85
N LEU A 247 2.55 15.20 4.98
CA LEU A 247 2.87 15.87 6.23
C LEU A 247 4.36 16.17 6.21
N LEU A 248 4.69 17.46 6.20
CA LEU A 248 6.04 17.91 6.48
C LEU A 248 6.26 17.65 7.97
N ASP A 249 6.99 16.59 8.28
CA ASP A 249 7.53 16.44 9.61
C ASP A 249 8.55 17.59 9.76
N LEU A 250 8.18 18.62 10.52
CA LEU A 250 9.10 19.62 11.05
C LEU A 250 10.03 18.90 12.04
N MET A 251 10.95 18.12 11.52
CA MET A 251 12.14 17.73 12.24
C MET A 251 13.27 18.55 11.66
N GLU A 252 13.50 19.71 12.29
CA GLU A 252 14.86 20.22 12.49
C GLU A 252 15.75 19.03 12.88
N VAL A 253 16.79 18.78 12.10
CA VAL A 253 18.22 18.58 12.46
C VAL A 253 18.99 18.32 11.17
#